data_AF-A0A955CH31-F1
#
_entry.id   AF-A0A955CH31-F1
#
_cell.length_a   1.000
_cell.length_b   1.000
_cell.length_c   1.000
_cell.angle_alpha   90.00
_cell.angle_beta   90.00
_cell.angle_gamma   90.00
#
_symmetry.space_group_name_H-M   'P 1'
#
loop_
_entity.id
_entity.type
_entity.pdbx_description
1 polymer ?
#
loop_
_entity_poly.entity_id
_entity_poly.type
_entity_poly.pdbx_seq_one_letter_code
_entity_poly.pdbx_strand_id
1 'polypeptide(L)'
;YFMTARLTPEEREERKRLFGKMTEGFRSLRPYDWRMDDGRTILEIPVTTIPWLKIPMHLSYLLYLRQFSELVAWGHYQWAMLLCRCAGVRPSLLLHPLDFLGRDDDDDLAFFPAMNMPGRVKLKFMERVLTDYCARYQVGTMRQHAVEVRERKVNRVAVPE
;
A
#
# COMPACT_ATOMS: atom_id res chain seq x y z
N TYR A 1 17.32 2.08 -0.14
CA TYR A 1 17.21 2.41 1.29
C TYR A 1 17.39 1.19 2.18
N PHE A 2 16.41 0.29 2.34
CA PHE A 2 16.55 -0.85 3.28
C PHE A 2 17.45 -2.02 2.82
N MET A 3 17.73 -2.15 1.53
CA MET A 3 18.69 -3.16 1.01
C MET A 3 20.14 -2.66 0.99
N THR A 4 20.35 -1.35 1.14
CA THR A 4 21.67 -0.71 1.08
C THR A 4 22.22 -0.36 2.47
N ALA A 5 21.44 -0.61 3.52
CA ALA A 5 21.87 -0.42 4.90
C ALA A 5 22.96 -1.45 5.26
N ARG A 6 24.15 -0.96 5.61
CA ARG A 6 25.25 -1.80 6.12
C ARG A 6 24.98 -2.14 7.59
N LEU A 7 24.18 -3.18 7.80
CA LEU A 7 23.82 -3.65 9.15
C LEU A 7 24.81 -4.70 9.65
N THR A 8 25.19 -4.60 10.92
CA THR A 8 25.93 -5.63 11.65
C THR A 8 25.10 -6.92 11.76
N PRO A 9 25.70 -8.08 12.09
CA PRO A 9 24.96 -9.32 12.28
C PRO A 9 23.84 -9.21 13.33
N GLU A 10 24.06 -8.48 14.41
CA GLU A 10 23.09 -8.26 15.50
C GLU A 10 21.91 -7.38 15.04
N GLU A 11 22.19 -6.27 14.36
CA GLU A 11 21.17 -5.40 13.78
C GLU A 11 20.32 -6.12 12.72
N ARG A 12 20.90 -7.10 12.00
CA ARG A 12 20.15 -7.95 11.06
C ARG A 12 19.18 -8.88 11.78
N GLU A 13 19.55 -9.43 12.93
CA GLU A 13 18.66 -10.30 13.71
C GLU A 13 17.54 -9.51 14.38
N GLU A 14 17.83 -8.34 14.96
CA GLU A 14 16.79 -7.44 15.46
C GLU A 14 15.84 -7.01 14.34
N ARG A 15 16.38 -6.72 13.16
CA ARG A 15 15.59 -6.39 11.98
C ARG A 15 14.65 -7.51 11.56
N LYS A 16 15.05 -8.78 11.66
CA LYS A 16 14.16 -9.91 11.32
C LYS A 16 12.88 -9.93 12.17
N ARG A 17 12.92 -9.38 13.39
CA ARG A 17 11.74 -9.27 14.27
C ARG A 17 10.80 -8.14 13.86
N LEU A 18 11.30 -7.12 13.17
CA LEU A 18 10.51 -5.97 12.70
C LEU A 18 9.68 -6.29 11.46
N PHE A 19 9.97 -7.40 10.77
CA PHE A 19 9.29 -7.79 9.54
C PHE A 19 8.55 -9.11 9.71
N GLY A 20 7.39 -9.20 9.04
CA GLY A 20 6.61 -10.43 8.95
C GLY A 20 7.34 -11.54 8.20
N LYS A 21 6.80 -12.77 8.30
CA LYS A 21 7.32 -13.91 7.53
C LYS A 21 6.99 -13.71 6.05
N MET A 22 7.84 -14.20 5.15
CA MET A 22 7.56 -14.17 3.70
C MET A 22 6.24 -14.88 3.34
N THR A 23 5.87 -15.91 4.10
CA THR A 23 4.60 -16.63 3.95
C THR A 23 3.37 -15.73 4.17
N GLU A 24 3.49 -14.67 4.95
CA GLU A 24 2.41 -13.71 5.20
C GLU A 24 2.08 -12.88 3.96
N GLY A 25 3.04 -12.71 3.05
CA GLY A 25 2.80 -12.08 1.75
C GLY A 25 1.74 -12.81 0.91
N PHE A 26 1.56 -14.11 1.14
CA PHE A 26 0.57 -14.93 0.42
C PHE A 26 -0.82 -14.93 1.06
N ARG A 27 -1.02 -14.26 2.20
CA ARG A 27 -2.35 -14.13 2.83
C ARG A 27 -3.35 -13.45 1.91
N SER A 28 -4.63 -13.67 2.15
CA SER A 28 -5.72 -13.05 1.40
C SER A 28 -5.60 -11.52 1.41
N LEU A 29 -5.94 -10.87 0.28
CA LEU A 29 -6.14 -9.42 0.23
C LEU A 29 -7.58 -9.01 0.55
N ARG A 30 -8.50 -9.97 0.66
CA ARG A 30 -9.86 -9.72 1.14
C ARG A 30 -9.83 -9.62 2.66
N PRO A 31 -10.59 -8.69 3.26
CA PRO A 31 -10.71 -8.60 4.72
C PRO A 31 -11.13 -9.93 5.35
N TYR A 32 -10.59 -10.22 6.53
CA TYR A 32 -10.87 -11.45 7.27
C TYR A 32 -10.81 -11.20 8.79
N ASP A 33 -11.43 -12.09 9.56
CA ASP A 33 -11.46 -11.96 11.02
C ASP A 33 -10.40 -12.87 11.65
N TRP A 34 -9.58 -12.29 12.52
CA TRP A 34 -8.80 -13.03 13.51
C TRP A 34 -9.70 -13.43 14.67
N ARG A 35 -9.54 -14.66 15.16
CA ARG A 35 -10.18 -15.14 16.40
C ARG A 35 -9.14 -15.16 17.50
N MET A 36 -9.43 -14.50 18.61
CA MET A 36 -8.58 -14.49 19.80
C MET A 36 -9.00 -15.62 20.75
N ASP A 37 -8.09 -16.05 21.63
CA ASP A 37 -8.33 -17.14 22.60
C ASP A 37 -9.50 -16.86 23.55
N ASP A 38 -9.76 -15.59 23.84
CA ASP A 38 -10.87 -15.14 24.70
C ASP A 38 -12.20 -14.96 23.95
N GLY A 39 -12.28 -15.40 22.69
CA GLY A 39 -13.49 -15.35 21.87
C GLY A 39 -13.74 -14.02 21.17
N ARG A 40 -12.90 -12.99 21.39
CA ARG A 40 -12.99 -11.73 20.62
C ARG A 40 -12.58 -11.95 19.15
N THR A 41 -13.07 -11.06 18.28
CA THR A 41 -12.66 -11.04 16.87
C THR A 41 -12.09 -9.69 16.47
N ILE A 42 -11.00 -9.70 15.71
CA ILE A 42 -10.37 -8.51 15.14
C ILE A 42 -10.50 -8.58 13.62
N LEU A 43 -11.07 -7.54 13.01
CA LEU A 43 -11.12 -7.45 11.55
C LEU A 43 -9.77 -7.00 11.02
N GLU A 44 -9.14 -7.84 10.22
CA GLU A 44 -8.00 -7.48 9.40
C GLU A 44 -8.46 -6.87 8.08
N ILE A 45 -7.92 -5.70 7.73
CA ILE A 45 -8.03 -5.15 6.38
C ILE A 45 -6.61 -5.06 5.81
N PRO A 46 -6.22 -6.03 4.96
CA PRO A 46 -4.86 -6.09 4.45
C PRO A 46 -4.47 -4.84 3.66
N VAL A 47 -3.21 -4.43 3.80
CA VAL A 47 -2.60 -3.43 2.92
C VAL A 47 -2.64 -3.93 1.48
N THR A 48 -3.14 -3.08 0.58
CA THR A 48 -3.38 -3.51 -0.81
C THR A 48 -2.06 -3.68 -1.56
N THR A 49 -1.84 -4.88 -2.09
CA THR A 49 -0.85 -5.17 -3.12
C THR A 49 -1.54 -5.58 -4.41
N ILE A 50 -0.81 -5.62 -5.53
CA ILE A 50 -1.35 -6.14 -6.78
C ILE A 50 -1.75 -7.61 -6.56
N PRO A 51 -3.02 -7.98 -6.80
CA PRO A 51 -3.49 -9.35 -6.59
C PRO A 51 -2.65 -10.37 -7.37
N TRP A 52 -2.50 -11.56 -6.79
CA TRP A 52 -1.67 -12.67 -7.26
C TRP A 52 -0.15 -12.43 -7.25
N LEU A 53 0.30 -11.20 -7.48
CA LEU A 53 1.72 -10.87 -7.64
C LEU A 53 2.36 -10.33 -6.37
N LYS A 54 1.54 -9.79 -5.46
CA LYS A 54 1.99 -9.24 -4.17
C LYS A 54 3.00 -8.11 -4.30
N ILE A 55 2.93 -7.37 -5.41
CA ILE A 55 3.76 -6.21 -5.71
C ILE A 55 3.11 -4.95 -5.11
N PRO A 56 3.88 -4.04 -4.50
CA PRO A 56 3.33 -2.80 -3.95
C PRO A 56 2.81 -1.82 -5.03
N MET A 57 1.79 -1.04 -4.68
CA MET A 57 1.10 -0.14 -5.63
C MET A 57 0.66 1.21 -5.04
N HIS A 58 1.10 1.58 -3.83
CA HIS A 58 0.74 2.85 -3.19
C HIS A 58 1.53 4.04 -3.76
N LEU A 59 1.12 5.27 -3.42
CA LEU A 59 1.66 6.47 -4.06
C LEU A 59 3.17 6.59 -3.99
N SER A 60 3.81 6.27 -2.85
CA SER A 60 5.27 6.29 -2.74
C SER A 60 5.97 5.38 -3.77
N TYR A 61 5.39 4.23 -4.10
CA TYR A 61 5.93 3.31 -5.12
C TYR A 61 5.68 3.83 -6.54
N LEU A 62 4.51 4.41 -6.79
CA LEU A 62 4.20 5.04 -8.08
C LEU A 62 5.12 6.25 -8.32
N LEU A 63 5.33 7.07 -7.31
CA LEU A 63 6.26 8.20 -7.34
C LEU A 63 7.70 7.74 -7.53
N TYR A 64 8.08 6.62 -6.89
CA TYR A 64 9.38 6.00 -7.13
C TYR A 64 9.56 5.64 -8.62
N LEU A 65 8.59 4.96 -9.24
CA LEU A 65 8.60 4.64 -10.67
C LEU A 65 8.57 5.92 -11.53
N ARG A 66 7.83 6.94 -11.11
CA ARG A 66 7.66 8.22 -11.81
C ARG A 66 8.97 8.99 -11.94
N GLN A 67 9.95 8.76 -11.06
CA GLN A 67 11.30 9.31 -11.20
C GLN A 67 12.00 8.81 -12.47
N PHE A 68 11.70 7.58 -12.89
CA PHE A 68 12.30 6.96 -14.07
C PHE A 68 11.45 7.15 -15.31
N SER A 69 10.12 6.97 -15.19
CA SER A 69 9.20 7.11 -16.32
C SER A 69 7.76 7.32 -15.86
N GLU A 70 7.11 8.37 -16.38
CA GLU A 70 5.68 8.60 -16.15
C GLU A 70 4.83 7.51 -16.78
N LEU A 71 5.18 7.04 -17.97
CA LEU A 71 4.43 6.01 -18.68
C LEU A 71 4.42 4.70 -17.89
N VAL A 72 5.57 4.29 -17.35
CA VAL A 72 5.70 3.08 -16.52
C VAL A 72 4.93 3.23 -15.22
N ALA A 73 5.06 4.36 -14.53
CA ALA A 73 4.33 4.62 -13.29
C ALA A 73 2.81 4.59 -13.51
N TRP A 74 2.33 5.23 -14.57
CA TRP A 74 0.91 5.23 -14.92
C TRP A 74 0.43 3.84 -15.34
N GLY A 75 1.20 3.12 -16.17
CA GLY A 75 0.88 1.75 -16.58
C GLY A 75 0.80 0.79 -15.41
N HIS A 76 1.75 0.88 -14.46
CA HIS A 76 1.74 0.10 -13.22
C HIS A 76 0.47 0.33 -12.40
N TYR A 77 0.10 1.59 -12.20
CA TYR A 77 -1.14 1.95 -11.51
C TYR A 77 -2.39 1.40 -12.23
N GLN A 78 -2.48 1.61 -13.55
CA GLN A 78 -3.61 1.15 -14.35
C GLN A 78 -3.80 -0.37 -14.28
N TRP A 79 -2.69 -1.10 -14.36
CA TRP A 79 -2.68 -2.54 -14.28
C TRP A 79 -3.03 -3.05 -12.88
N ALA A 80 -2.53 -2.38 -11.82
CA ALA A 80 -2.91 -2.67 -10.44
C ALA A 80 -4.42 -2.53 -10.24
N MET A 81 -5.03 -1.43 -10.74
CA MET A 81 -6.48 -1.22 -10.64
C MET A 81 -7.28 -2.26 -11.41
N LEU A 82 -6.82 -2.65 -12.61
CA LEU A 82 -7.44 -3.72 -13.39
C LEU A 82 -7.44 -5.04 -12.63
N LEU A 83 -6.28 -5.45 -12.09
CA LEU A 83 -6.17 -6.72 -11.37
C LEU A 83 -6.93 -6.70 -10.06
N CYS A 84 -6.97 -5.57 -9.33
CA CYS A 84 -7.85 -5.40 -8.16
C CYS A 84 -9.32 -5.63 -8.54
N ARG A 85 -9.78 -5.04 -9.65
CA ARG A 85 -11.15 -5.26 -10.15
C ARG A 85 -11.39 -6.74 -10.50
N CYS A 86 -10.48 -7.37 -11.24
CA CYS A 86 -10.60 -8.78 -11.63
C CYS A 86 -10.61 -9.73 -10.41
N ALA A 87 -9.83 -9.43 -9.37
CA ALA A 87 -9.78 -10.21 -8.14
C ALA A 87 -10.94 -9.93 -7.17
N GLY A 88 -11.77 -8.92 -7.45
CA GLY A 88 -12.79 -8.43 -6.52
C GLY A 88 -12.19 -7.83 -5.24
N VAL A 89 -10.99 -7.27 -5.33
CA VAL A 89 -10.31 -6.56 -4.23
C VAL A 89 -10.72 -5.09 -4.27
N ARG A 90 -11.14 -4.57 -3.12
CA ARG A 90 -11.37 -3.13 -2.93
C ARG A 90 -10.07 -2.51 -2.45
N PRO A 91 -9.34 -1.78 -3.30
CA PRO A 91 -8.04 -1.26 -2.92
C PRO A 91 -8.17 -0.21 -1.80
N SER A 92 -7.12 -0.11 -0.99
CA SER A 92 -6.83 1.00 -0.11
C SER A 92 -5.53 1.67 -0.59
N LEU A 93 -5.43 2.99 -0.44
CA LEU A 93 -4.22 3.74 -0.78
C LEU A 93 -3.58 4.28 0.50
N LEU A 94 -2.32 3.91 0.72
CA LEU A 94 -1.48 4.52 1.75
C LEU A 94 -0.86 5.80 1.20
N LEU A 95 -0.94 6.85 2.01
CA LEU A 95 -0.40 8.18 1.73
C LEU A 95 0.57 8.52 2.85
N HIS A 96 1.73 9.06 2.48
CA HIS A 96 2.72 9.58 3.42
C HIS A 96 2.88 11.09 3.21
N PRO A 97 3.22 11.87 4.25
CA PRO A 97 3.52 13.30 4.08
C PRO A 97 4.54 13.55 2.97
N LEU A 98 5.58 12.72 2.90
CA LEU A 98 6.63 12.79 1.87
C LEU A 98 6.14 12.52 0.46
N ASP A 99 4.95 11.95 0.25
CA ASP A 99 4.39 11.82 -1.10
C ASP A 99 4.02 13.21 -1.66
N PHE A 100 3.71 14.19 -0.80
CA PHE A 100 3.28 15.53 -1.18
C PHE A 100 4.41 16.56 -1.24
N LEU A 101 5.55 16.27 -0.62
CA LEU A 101 6.70 17.17 -0.52
C LEU A 101 7.76 16.87 -1.58
N GLY A 102 8.45 17.88 -2.08
CA GLY A 102 9.66 17.75 -2.88
C GLY A 102 10.88 18.35 -2.18
N ARG A 103 12.04 18.25 -2.82
CA ARG A 103 13.29 18.89 -2.39
C ARG A 103 13.17 20.41 -2.28
N ASP A 104 12.23 20.99 -3.03
CA ASP A 104 11.86 22.40 -2.98
C ASP A 104 11.12 22.80 -1.69
N ASP A 105 10.60 21.83 -0.92
CA ASP A 105 9.98 22.06 0.39
C ASP A 105 10.96 21.84 1.55
N ASP A 106 11.81 20.81 1.46
CA ASP A 106 12.79 20.45 2.49
C ASP A 106 13.98 19.69 1.87
N ASP A 107 15.16 20.31 1.89
CA ASP A 107 16.40 19.74 1.33
C ASP A 107 16.99 18.65 2.22
N ASP A 108 16.79 18.71 3.54
CA ASP A 108 17.31 17.72 4.50
C ASP A 108 16.65 16.36 4.28
N LEU A 109 15.45 16.34 3.68
CA LEU A 109 14.70 15.13 3.35
C LEU A 109 15.03 14.58 1.95
N ALA A 110 15.95 15.18 1.18
CA ALA A 110 16.26 14.79 -0.19
C ALA A 110 16.75 13.32 -0.35
N PHE A 111 17.20 12.68 0.74
CA PHE A 111 17.61 11.28 0.73
C PHE A 111 16.44 10.28 0.61
N PHE A 112 15.20 10.73 0.88
CA PHE A 112 14.02 9.87 0.72
C PHE A 112 13.67 9.66 -0.77
N PRO A 113 13.11 8.49 -1.13
CA PRO A 113 12.69 8.21 -2.50
C PRO A 113 11.77 9.31 -3.05
N ALA A 114 11.96 9.68 -4.33
CA ALA A 114 11.18 10.69 -5.03
C ALA A 114 11.23 12.12 -4.47
N MET A 115 12.08 12.41 -3.47
CA MET A 115 12.25 13.79 -2.98
C MET A 115 13.01 14.68 -3.97
N ASN A 116 13.91 14.14 -4.79
CA ASN A 116 14.57 14.91 -5.85
C ASN A 116 13.62 15.44 -6.95
N MET A 117 12.36 14.98 -6.96
CA MET A 117 11.34 15.50 -7.85
C MET A 117 10.68 16.74 -7.22
N PRO A 118 10.52 17.85 -7.97
CA PRO A 118 9.83 19.02 -7.44
C PRO A 118 8.41 18.67 -6.98
N GLY A 119 7.96 19.22 -5.84
CA GLY A 119 6.67 18.94 -5.23
C GLY A 119 5.52 19.11 -6.23
N ARG A 120 5.54 20.19 -7.03
CA ARG A 120 4.53 20.44 -8.09
C ARG A 120 4.38 19.29 -9.10
N VAL A 121 5.46 18.58 -9.43
CA VAL A 121 5.43 17.46 -10.38
C VAL A 121 4.81 16.23 -9.73
N LYS A 122 5.14 15.97 -8.46
CA LYS A 122 4.54 14.90 -7.66
C LYS A 122 3.05 15.12 -7.51
N LEU A 123 2.65 16.32 -7.08
CA LEU A 123 1.25 16.70 -6.89
C LEU A 123 0.43 16.55 -8.17
N LYS A 124 0.94 16.99 -9.32
CA LYS A 124 0.25 16.82 -10.62
C LYS A 124 0.03 15.34 -10.97
N PHE A 125 1.02 14.49 -10.72
CA PHE A 125 0.88 13.06 -10.97
C PHE A 125 -0.09 12.39 -9.97
N MET A 126 -0.03 12.76 -8.69
CA MET A 126 -0.93 12.26 -7.66
C MET A 126 -2.37 12.69 -7.91
N GLU A 127 -2.60 13.94 -8.31
CA GLU A 127 -3.92 14.44 -8.70
C GLU A 127 -4.52 13.56 -9.81
N ARG A 128 -3.73 13.23 -10.83
CA ARG A 128 -4.15 12.33 -11.92
C ARG A 128 -4.51 10.93 -11.40
N VAL A 129 -3.68 10.36 -10.52
CA VAL A 129 -3.93 9.03 -9.92
C VAL A 129 -5.19 9.05 -9.05
N LEU A 130 -5.34 10.03 -8.15
CA LEU A 130 -6.46 10.13 -7.24
C LEU A 130 -7.77 10.46 -7.97
N THR A 131 -7.73 11.28 -9.00
CA THR A 131 -8.90 11.57 -9.85
C THR A 131 -9.40 10.30 -10.52
N ASP A 132 -8.51 9.52 -11.15
CA ASP A 132 -8.88 8.25 -11.76
C ASP A 132 -9.33 7.20 -10.72
N TYR A 133 -8.74 7.22 -9.53
CA TYR A 133 -9.15 6.36 -8.42
C TYR A 133 -10.59 6.67 -7.97
N CYS A 134 -10.92 7.94 -7.75
CA CYS A 134 -12.25 8.41 -7.42
C CYS A 134 -13.28 8.14 -8.53
N ALA A 135 -12.85 8.13 -9.79
CA ALA A 135 -13.73 7.78 -10.91
C ALA A 135 -14.07 6.27 -10.96
N ARG A 136 -13.25 5.41 -10.33
CA ARG A 136 -13.42 3.95 -10.34
C ARG A 136 -14.07 3.39 -9.09
N TYR A 137 -13.89 4.07 -7.96
CA TYR A 137 -14.27 3.58 -6.65
C TYR A 137 -14.96 4.65 -5.83
N GLN A 138 -15.92 4.23 -5.01
CA GLN A 138 -16.44 5.06 -3.94
C GLN A 138 -15.38 5.17 -2.84
N VAL A 139 -14.74 6.34 -2.74
CA VAL A 139 -13.70 6.59 -1.74
C VAL A 139 -14.33 6.89 -0.39
N GLY A 140 -13.78 6.30 0.65
CA GLY A 140 -14.22 6.49 2.02
C GLY A 140 -13.11 6.21 3.02
N THR A 141 -13.45 6.37 4.29
CA THR A 141 -12.56 6.08 5.42
C THR A 141 -12.42 4.58 5.63
N MET A 142 -11.32 4.17 6.28
CA MET A 142 -11.15 2.78 6.73
C MET A 142 -12.29 2.31 7.65
N ARG A 143 -12.86 3.22 8.45
CA ARG A 143 -14.03 2.92 9.31
C ARG A 143 -15.26 2.57 8.50
N GLN A 144 -15.60 3.38 7.48
CA GLN A 144 -16.72 3.07 6.58
C GLN A 144 -16.50 1.75 5.87
N HIS A 145 -15.28 1.50 5.38
CA HIS A 145 -14.95 0.24 4.74
C HIS A 145 -15.11 -0.96 5.71
N ALA A 146 -14.65 -0.83 6.95
CA ALA A 146 -14.81 -1.86 7.98
C ALA A 146 -16.28 -2.16 8.29
N VAL A 147 -17.13 -1.12 8.41
CA VAL A 147 -18.57 -1.28 8.62
C VAL A 147 -19.22 -2.03 7.46
N GLU A 148 -18.96 -1.61 6.22
CA GLU A 148 -19.52 -2.29 5.04
C GLU A 148 -19.10 -3.76 4.94
N VAL A 149 -17.84 -4.07 5.26
CA VAL A 149 -17.32 -5.44 5.27
C VAL A 149 -18.07 -6.29 6.29
N ARG A 150 -18.31 -5.75 7.49
CA ARG A 150 -19.04 -6.44 8.57
C ARG A 150 -20.52 -6.65 8.21
N GLU A 151 -21.18 -5.67 7.61
CA GLU A 151 -22.59 -5.74 7.20
C GLU A 151 -22.83 -6.73 6.07
N ARG A 152 -21.93 -6.78 5.08
CA ARG A 152 -22.09 -7.65 3.89
C ARG A 152 -21.82 -9.14 4.14
N LYS A 153 -21.41 -9.54 5.36
CA LYS A 153 -21.03 -10.93 5.72
C LYS A 153 -20.09 -11.59 4.68
N VAL A 154 -19.21 -10.83 4.03
CA VAL A 154 -18.36 -11.34 2.94
C VAL A 154 -17.45 -12.44 3.47
N ASN A 155 -17.46 -13.59 2.79
CA ASN A 155 -16.71 -14.84 3.06
C ASN A 155 -15.65 -14.72 4.16
N ARG A 156 -16.07 -15.11 5.36
CA ARG A 156 -15.24 -15.17 6.57
C ARG A 156 -14.29 -16.36 6.45
N VAL A 157 -13.11 -16.14 5.89
CA VAL A 157 -12.02 -17.11 6.09
C VAL A 157 -11.48 -16.85 7.48
N ALA A 158 -11.96 -17.61 8.46
CA ALA A 158 -11.26 -17.70 9.73
C ALA A 158 -9.89 -18.29 9.42
N VAL A 159 -8.82 -17.53 9.64
CA VAL A 159 -7.48 -18.08 9.51
C VAL A 159 -7.20 -18.85 10.81
N PRO A 160 -7.03 -20.19 10.76
CA PRO A 160 -6.53 -20.92 11.91
C PRO A 160 -5.09 -20.49 12.19
N GLU A 161 -4.66 -20.64 13.44
CA GLU A 161 -3.27 -20.44 13.87
C GLU A 161 -2.24 -21.19 13.01
#